data_AF-A0A2Z5X625-F1
#
_entry.id   AF-A0A2Z5X625-F1
#
_cell.length_a   1.000
_cell.length_b   1.000
_cell.length_c   1.000
_cell.angle_alpha   90.00
_cell.angle_beta   90.00
_cell.angle_gamma   90.00
#
_symmetry.space_group_name_H-M   'P 1'
#
loop_
_entity.id
_entity.type
_entity.pdbx_description
1 polymer ?
#
loop_
_entity_poly.entity_id
_entity_poly.type
_entity_poly.pdbx_seq_one_letter_code
_entity_poly.pdbx_strand_id
1 'polypeptide(L)'
;MTTTTHRFLSTLTEQSKSKKNFAIDIFSPLRQWLDGIEIRDRQFAETICNLIPASCPFERDVSAFGYTYHIPPLCKINPLFEELVNLRFRALIYLSELPS
;
A
#
# COMPACT_ATOMS: atom_id res chain seq x y z
N MET A 1 -2.84 -27.80 45.41
CA MET A 1 -3.57 -27.74 44.12
C MET A 1 -4.02 -26.30 43.94
N THR A 2 -3.58 -25.44 43.03
CA THR A 2 -2.73 -25.52 41.84
C THR A 2 -2.21 -24.08 41.62
N THR A 3 -0.98 -23.79 42.03
CA THR A 3 -0.34 -22.47 41.84
C THR A 3 0.65 -22.55 40.67
N THR A 4 0.16 -22.98 39.50
CA THR A 4 1.04 -23.33 38.36
C THR A 4 0.35 -22.98 37.03
N THR A 5 -0.10 -21.74 36.85
CA THR A 5 -0.74 -21.34 35.58
C THR A 5 -0.25 -20.00 35.03
N HIS A 6 0.64 -19.29 35.74
CA HIS A 6 1.06 -17.94 35.32
C HIS A 6 2.45 -17.87 34.67
N ARG A 7 3.22 -18.98 34.65
CA ARG A 7 4.59 -18.99 34.10
C ARG A 7 4.68 -19.47 32.64
N PHE A 8 3.61 -20.06 32.10
CA PHE A 8 3.61 -20.67 30.77
C PHE A 8 3.15 -19.71 29.65
N LEU A 9 2.37 -18.68 29.98
CA LEU A 9 1.87 -17.72 28.99
C LEU A 9 2.90 -16.65 28.59
N SER A 10 3.95 -16.44 29.39
CA SER A 10 5.01 -15.47 29.08
C SER A 10 6.05 -15.97 28.07
N THR A 11 6.02 -17.26 27.68
CA THR A 11 6.93 -17.84 26.68
C THR A 11 6.36 -17.88 25.26
N LEU A 12 5.10 -17.47 25.06
CA LEU A 12 4.50 -17.34 23.72
C LEU A 12 4.61 -15.94 23.12
N THR A 13 5.19 -14.97 23.84
CA THR A 13 5.65 -13.73 23.23
C THR A 13 7.00 -14.00 22.55
N GLU A 14 6.94 -14.64 21.39
CA GLU A 14 8.03 -14.71 20.42
C GLU A 14 8.56 -13.29 20.15
N GLN A 15 9.72 -12.99 20.72
CA GLN A 15 10.57 -11.91 20.25
C GLN A 15 11.13 -12.30 18.87
N SER A 16 10.38 -12.06 17.80
CA SER A 16 10.93 -11.99 16.45
C SER A 16 11.69 -10.67 16.29
N LYS A 17 12.90 -10.62 16.85
CA LYS A 17 13.84 -9.50 16.67
C LYS A 17 14.23 -9.45 15.19
N SER A 18 13.52 -8.64 14.41
CA SER A 18 13.78 -8.37 13.00
C SER A 18 15.25 -7.95 12.83
N LYS A 19 16.03 -8.75 12.08
CA LYS A 19 17.35 -8.36 11.61
C LYS A 19 17.18 -7.13 10.74
N LYS A 20 17.51 -5.95 11.27
CA LYS A 20 17.51 -4.71 10.47
C LYS A 20 18.65 -4.81 9.46
N ASN A 21 18.32 -5.27 8.26
CA ASN A 21 19.19 -5.07 7.10
C ASN A 21 19.30 -3.56 6.89
N PHE A 22 20.51 -3.01 6.96
CA PHE A 22 20.79 -1.63 6.55
C PHE A 22 20.75 -1.54 5.03
N ALA A 23 19.60 -1.84 4.43
CA ALA A 23 19.33 -1.46 3.05
C ALA A 23 19.15 0.07 3.08
N ILE A 24 20.07 0.80 2.44
CA ILE A 24 19.91 2.23 2.22
C ILE A 24 18.69 2.38 1.33
N ASP A 25 17.62 2.88 1.92
CA ASP A 25 16.34 2.94 1.29
C ASP A 25 16.20 4.26 0.50
N ILE A 26 16.75 4.27 -0.71
CA ILE A 26 16.90 5.47 -1.56
C ILE A 26 15.55 6.15 -1.83
N PHE A 27 14.45 5.38 -1.84
CA PHE A 27 13.10 5.88 -2.10
C PHE A 27 12.38 6.40 -0.85
N SER A 28 12.96 6.24 0.35
CA SER A 28 12.40 6.70 1.61
C SER A 28 11.99 8.19 1.61
N PRO A 29 12.84 9.14 1.19
CA PRO A 29 12.43 10.55 1.15
C PRO A 29 11.28 10.80 0.18
N LEU A 30 11.22 10.05 -0.93
CA LEU A 30 10.16 10.19 -1.92
C LEU A 30 8.84 9.62 -1.41
N ARG A 31 8.85 8.49 -0.69
CA ARG A 31 7.68 7.95 0.00
C ARG A 31 7.12 8.95 1.00
N GLN A 32 8.01 9.50 1.84
CA GLN A 32 7.60 10.45 2.86
C GLN A 32 7.06 11.76 2.27
N TRP A 33 7.60 12.18 1.13
CA TRP A 33 7.04 13.29 0.36
C TRP A 33 5.64 12.96 -0.18
N LEU A 34 5.44 11.76 -0.75
CA LEU A 34 4.15 11.32 -1.29
C LEU A 34 3.07 11.19 -0.20
N ASP A 35 3.45 10.64 0.95
CA ASP A 35 2.58 10.57 2.13
C ASP A 35 2.24 11.95 2.67
N GLY A 36 3.17 12.91 2.58
CA GLY A 36 2.96 14.29 3.00
C GLY A 36 2.04 15.13 2.10
N ILE A 37 1.62 14.62 0.94
CA ILE A 37 0.71 15.35 0.04
C ILE A 37 -0.67 15.46 0.69
N GLU A 38 -1.05 16.68 1.07
CA GLU A 38 -2.41 17.02 1.53
C GLU A 38 -3.32 17.33 0.35
N ILE A 39 -4.56 16.83 0.40
CA ILE A 39 -5.56 17.07 -0.63
C ILE A 39 -6.47 18.20 -0.16
N ARG A 40 -6.41 19.33 -0.87
CA ARG A 40 -7.03 20.60 -0.46
C ARG A 40 -8.03 21.15 -1.45
N ASP A 41 -8.06 20.61 -2.67
CA ASP A 41 -8.86 21.12 -3.76
C ASP A 41 -9.54 19.98 -4.52
N ARG A 42 -10.76 20.26 -4.98
CA ARG A 42 -11.58 19.28 -5.72
C ARG A 42 -10.94 18.88 -7.04
N GLN A 43 -10.45 19.84 -7.84
CA GLN A 43 -9.85 19.55 -9.13
C GLN A 43 -8.57 18.74 -8.97
N PHE A 44 -7.78 19.05 -7.93
CA PHE A 44 -6.61 18.27 -7.58
C PHE A 44 -6.96 16.83 -7.20
N ALA A 45 -7.97 16.62 -6.37
CA ALA A 45 -8.43 15.29 -5.97
C ALA A 45 -8.95 14.47 -7.16
N GLU A 46 -9.74 15.08 -8.06
CA GLU A 46 -10.21 14.45 -9.30
C GLU A 46 -9.03 14.09 -10.21
N THR A 47 -8.03 14.97 -10.33
CA THR A 47 -6.82 14.72 -11.11
C THR A 47 -6.05 13.52 -10.56
N ILE A 48 -5.88 13.41 -9.24
CA ILE A 48 -5.23 12.25 -8.61
C ILE A 48 -5.99 10.97 -8.94
N CYS A 49 -7.32 10.98 -8.79
CA CYS A 49 -8.17 9.82 -9.06
C CYS A 49 -8.13 9.37 -10.54
N ASN A 50 -7.92 10.31 -11.46
CA ASN A 50 -7.77 10.03 -12.88
C ASN A 50 -6.35 9.56 -13.24
N LEU A 51 -5.33 10.08 -12.55
CA LEU A 51 -3.93 9.77 -12.82
C LEU A 51 -3.50 8.40 -12.29
N ILE A 52 -3.87 8.08 -11.05
CA ILE A 52 -3.50 6.82 -10.39
C ILE A 52 -4.69 5.88 -10.56
N PRO A 53 -4.62 4.79 -11.34
CA PRO A 53 -5.78 3.91 -11.60
C PRO A 53 -6.25 3.13 -10.36
N ALA A 54 -7.53 2.72 -10.35
CA ALA A 54 -8.11 1.90 -9.26
C ALA A 54 -7.65 0.44 -9.31
N SER A 55 -7.32 -0.03 -10.52
CA SER A 55 -6.83 -1.37 -10.79
C SER A 55 -5.30 -1.38 -10.80
N CYS A 56 -4.70 -2.50 -10.40
CA CYS A 56 -3.25 -2.68 -10.50
C CYS A 56 -2.85 -2.69 -11.99
N PRO A 57 -1.99 -1.76 -12.46
CA PRO A 57 -1.67 -1.62 -13.89
C PRO A 57 -0.90 -2.83 -14.47
N PHE A 58 -0.36 -3.66 -13.58
CA PHE A 58 0.39 -4.86 -13.94
C PHE A 58 -0.51 -6.09 -14.06
N GLU A 59 -1.67 -6.10 -13.40
CA GLU A 59 -2.62 -7.19 -13.52
C GLU A 59 -3.43 -6.98 -14.79
N ARG A 60 -3.19 -7.83 -15.79
CA ARG A 60 -3.91 -7.78 -17.07
C ARG A 60 -3.80 -9.10 -17.80
N ASP A 61 -4.83 -9.39 -18.57
CA ASP A 61 -4.82 -10.48 -19.52
C ASP A 61 -4.28 -9.99 -20.86
N VAL A 62 -3.28 -10.70 -21.39
CA VAL A 62 -2.72 -10.45 -22.72
C VAL A 62 -3.06 -11.65 -23.59
N SER A 63 -3.88 -11.42 -24.61
CA SER A 63 -4.24 -12.47 -25.58
C SER A 63 -3.40 -12.34 -26.84
N ALA A 64 -2.65 -13.38 -27.18
CA ALA A 64 -1.84 -13.46 -28.39
C ALA A 64 -1.91 -14.87 -28.98
N PHE A 65 -2.01 -14.99 -30.31
CA PHE A 65 -2.03 -16.27 -31.03
C PHE A 65 -3.08 -17.28 -30.55
N GLY A 66 -4.23 -16.80 -30.02
CA GLY A 66 -5.29 -17.67 -29.49
C GLY A 66 -5.06 -18.17 -28.06
N TYR A 67 -3.96 -17.74 -27.41
CA TYR A 67 -3.69 -18.01 -26.00
C TYR A 67 -3.87 -16.75 -25.17
N THR A 68 -4.50 -16.88 -24.00
CA THR A 68 -4.63 -15.80 -23.02
C THR A 68 -3.62 -16.02 -21.89
N TYR A 69 -2.70 -15.08 -21.73
CA TYR A 69 -1.74 -15.06 -20.65
C TYR A 69 -2.21 -14.09 -19.57
N HIS A 70 -2.46 -14.62 -18.38
CA HIS A 70 -2.82 -13.82 -17.22
C HIS A 70 -1.54 -13.33 -16.53
N ILE A 71 -1.32 -12.02 -16.51
CA ILE A 71 -0.24 -11.40 -15.72
C ILE A 71 -0.80 -11.17 -14.32
N PRO A 72 -0.24 -11.81 -13.27
CA PRO A 72 -0.75 -11.67 -11.91
C PRO A 72 -0.51 -10.25 -11.37
N PRO A 73 -1.18 -9.87 -10.26
CA PRO A 73 -0.93 -8.61 -9.59
C PRO A 73 0.51 -8.53 -9.07
N LEU A 74 1.36 -7.79 -9.79
CA LEU A 74 2.76 -7.53 -9.43
C LEU A 74 2.92 -6.25 -8.61
N CYS A 75 1.89 -5.89 -7.85
CA CYS A 75 1.75 -4.56 -7.26
C CYS A 75 2.85 -4.21 -6.23
N LYS A 76 3.60 -5.21 -5.74
CA LYS A 76 4.77 -5.00 -4.85
C LYS A 76 6.11 -4.74 -5.55
N ILE A 77 6.18 -4.80 -6.89
CA ILE A 77 7.43 -4.54 -7.63
C ILE A 77 7.79 -3.04 -7.57
N ASN A 78 6.78 -2.16 -7.59
CA ASN A 78 7.02 -0.72 -7.51
C ASN A 78 7.25 -0.31 -6.04
N PRO A 79 8.42 0.25 -5.69
CA PRO A 79 8.73 0.68 -4.32
C PRO A 79 7.78 1.75 -3.74
N LEU A 80 6.99 2.43 -4.57
CA LEU A 80 6.08 3.51 -4.19
C LEU A 80 4.59 3.15 -4.33
N PHE A 81 4.27 1.87 -4.54
CA PHE A 81 2.90 1.45 -4.87
C PHE A 81 1.91 1.77 -3.75
N GLU A 82 2.27 1.43 -2.52
CA GLU A 82 1.39 1.62 -1.35
C GLU A 82 1.09 3.10 -1.12
N GLU A 83 2.10 3.97 -1.27
CA GLU A 83 1.94 5.41 -1.07
C GLU A 83 1.06 6.03 -2.17
N LEU A 84 1.17 5.57 -3.42
CA LEU A 84 0.30 6.00 -4.52
C LEU A 84 -1.15 5.56 -4.31
N VAL A 85 -1.38 4.32 -3.89
CA VAL A 85 -2.72 3.81 -3.59
C VAL A 85 -3.32 4.57 -2.41
N ASN A 86 -2.52 4.83 -1.37
CA ASN A 86 -2.94 5.63 -0.22
C ASN A 86 -3.29 7.08 -0.62
N LEU A 87 -2.50 7.70 -1.51
CA LEU A 87 -2.82 9.02 -2.05
C LEU A 87 -4.15 9.04 -2.81
N ARG A 88 -4.40 8.04 -3.67
CA ARG A 88 -5.70 7.90 -4.37
C ARG A 88 -6.84 7.72 -3.37
N PHE A 89 -6.67 6.90 -2.35
CA PHE A 89 -7.69 6.65 -1.34
C PHE A 89 -8.06 7.94 -0.59
N ARG A 90 -7.07 8.72 -0.15
CA ARG A 90 -7.30 10.04 0.46
C ARG A 90 -8.04 10.99 -0.48
N ALA A 91 -7.75 10.95 -1.79
CA ALA A 91 -8.43 11.78 -2.78
C ALA A 91 -9.90 11.43 -2.91
N LEU A 92 -10.22 10.14 -2.93
CA LEU A 92 -11.59 9.65 -2.96
C LEU A 92 -12.37 10.03 -1.70
N ILE A 93 -11.75 9.92 -0.51
CA ILE A 93 -12.37 10.37 0.74
C ILE A 93 -12.70 11.86 0.66
N TYR A 94 -11.72 12.69 0.29
CA TYR A 94 -11.93 14.13 0.16
C TYR A 94 -13.11 14.46 -0.77
N LEU A 95 -13.18 13.81 -1.94
CA LEU A 95 -14.29 14.01 -2.88
C LEU A 95 -15.64 13.55 -2.32
N SER A 96 -15.65 12.50 -1.48
CA SER A 96 -16.87 11.99 -0.86
C SER A 96 -17.41 12.86 0.27
N GLU A 97 -16.55 13.68 0.91
CA GLU A 97 -16.93 14.59 1.98
C GLU A 97 -17.45 15.94 1.46
N LEU A 98 -17.21 16.26 0.18
CA LEU A 98 -17.74 17.48 -0.41
C LEU A 98 -19.26 17.41 -0.60
N PRO A 99 -20.00 18.50 -0.31
CA PRO A 99 -21.42 18.57 -0.64
C PRO A 99 -21.63 18.48 -2.15
N SER A 100 -22.68 17.75 -2.56
CA SER A 100 -23.03 17.50 -3.98
C SER A 100 -23.70 18.68 -4.64
#